data_AF-A0A355SIW0-F1
#
_entry.id   AF-A0A355SIW0-F1
#
_cell.length_a   1.000
_cell.length_b   1.000
_cell.length_c   1.000
_cell.angle_alpha   90.00
_cell.angle_beta   90.00
_cell.angle_gamma   90.00
#
_symmetry.space_group_name_H-M   'P 1'
#
loop_
_entity.id
_entity.type
_entity.pdbx_description
1 polymer ?
#
loop_
_entity_poly.entity_id
_entity_poly.type
_entity_poly.pdbx_seq_one_letter_code
_entity_poly.pdbx_strand_id
1 'polypeptide(L)'
;DDKFLKKGILLIIDGADKDQLRETLETEIYFMQQRHQKGHAMLDMIASTVTSLGLLGTYIGLIPMLVKLDDPTKLGPLMAIELVTSFYGAFFAYVIFSPMS
;
A
#
# COMPACT_ATOMS: atom_id res chain seq x y z
N ASP A 1 7.56 20.92 -18.30
CA ASP A 1 9.03 20.83 -18.22
C ASP A 1 9.47 19.94 -17.08
N ASP A 2 10.40 19.02 -17.38
CA ASP A 2 11.03 18.16 -16.38
C ASP A 2 12.01 19.00 -15.52
N LYS A 3 11.74 19.05 -14.21
CA LYS A 3 12.55 19.81 -13.24
C LYS A 3 13.98 19.27 -13.14
N PHE A 4 14.18 17.96 -13.34
CA PHE A 4 15.49 17.33 -13.30
C PHE A 4 16.36 17.82 -14.45
N LEU A 5 15.81 17.81 -15.68
CA LEU A 5 16.53 18.24 -16.88
C LEU A 5 16.88 19.74 -16.83
N LYS A 6 15.94 20.57 -16.37
CA LYS A 6 16.16 22.02 -16.21
C LYS A 6 17.30 22.31 -15.22
N LYS A 7 17.37 21.56 -14.13
CA LYS A 7 18.42 21.73 -13.12
C LYS A 7 19.79 21.30 -13.65
N GLY A 8 19.86 20.20 -14.40
CA GLY A 8 21.10 19.79 -15.08
C GLY A 8 21.61 20.85 -16.07
N ILE A 9 20.71 21.45 -16.86
CA ILE A 9 21.07 22.52 -17.81
C ILE A 9 21.57 23.78 -17.06
N LEU A 10 20.92 24.17 -15.97
CA LEU A 10 21.35 25.32 -15.16
C LEU A 10 22.76 25.12 -14.57
N LEU A 11 23.04 23.93 -14.02
CA LEU A 11 24.37 23.60 -13.49
C LEU A 11 25.48 23.66 -14.56
N ILE A 12 25.16 23.29 -15.80
CA ILE A 12 26.09 23.42 -16.93
C ILE A 12 26.32 24.90 -17.29
N ILE A 13 25.27 25.72 -17.28
CA ILE A 13 25.36 27.17 -17.55
C ILE A 13 26.17 27.88 -16.45
N ASP A 14 26.03 27.44 -15.20
CA ASP A 14 26.75 27.97 -14.03
C ASP A 14 28.23 27.52 -13.98
N GLY A 15 28.68 26.70 -14.93
CA GLY A 15 30.09 26.29 -15.07
C GLY A 15 30.52 25.18 -14.11
N ALA A 16 29.58 24.36 -13.62
CA ALA A 16 29.91 23.20 -12.80
C ALA A 16 30.79 22.20 -13.58
N ASP A 17 31.82 21.65 -12.92
CA ASP A 17 32.65 20.62 -13.52
C ASP A 17 31.85 19.32 -13.72
N LYS A 18 32.27 18.47 -14.65
CA LYS A 18 31.59 17.23 -15.01
C LYS A 18 31.35 16.33 -13.80
N ASP A 19 32.33 16.25 -12.91
CA ASP A 19 32.25 15.41 -11.71
C ASP A 19 31.23 15.97 -10.71
N GLN A 20 31.19 17.29 -10.50
CA GLN A 20 30.22 17.95 -9.63
C GLN A 20 28.78 17.84 -10.16
N LEU A 21 28.61 18.02 -11.48
CA LEU A 21 27.31 17.85 -12.13
C LEU A 21 26.81 16.42 -11.94
N ARG A 22 27.68 15.43 -12.18
CA ARG A 22 27.34 14.01 -12.05
C ARG A 22 26.96 13.67 -10.61
N GLU A 23 27.79 14.05 -9.64
CA GLU A 23 27.53 13.80 -8.22
C GLU A 23 26.19 14.40 -7.76
N THR A 24 25.89 15.63 -8.19
CA THR A 24 24.64 16.31 -7.83
C THR A 24 23.41 15.58 -8.40
N LEU A 25 23.47 15.20 -9.67
CA LEU A 25 22.36 14.51 -10.34
C LEU A 25 22.16 13.08 -9.80
N GLU A 26 23.25 12.34 -9.55
CA GLU A 26 23.20 11.00 -8.93
C GLU A 26 22.61 11.07 -7.52
N THR A 27 23.00 12.07 -6.73
CA THR A 27 22.45 12.31 -5.39
C THR A 27 20.94 12.60 -5.45
N GLU A 28 20.50 13.39 -6.42
CA GLU A 28 19.08 13.69 -6.59
C GLU A 28 18.26 12.47 -7.00
N ILE A 29 18.78 11.63 -7.90
CA ILE A 29 18.18 10.35 -8.27
C ILE A 29 18.08 9.44 -7.03
N TYR A 30 19.14 9.38 -6.22
CA TYR A 30 19.15 8.58 -5.00
C TYR A 30 18.05 9.01 -4.01
N PHE A 31 17.91 10.32 -3.75
CA PHE A 31 16.84 10.82 -2.90
C PHE A 31 15.45 10.62 -3.51
N MET A 32 15.33 10.71 -4.83
CA MET A 32 14.10 10.40 -5.54
C MET A 32 13.70 8.94 -5.33
N GLN A 33 14.64 8.01 -5.53
CA GLN A 33 14.44 6.58 -5.31
C GLN A 33 14.06 6.29 -3.86
N GLN A 34 14.76 6.87 -2.87
CA GLN A 34 14.40 6.70 -1.46
C GLN A 34 12.97 7.17 -1.16
N ARG A 35 12.55 8.30 -1.73
CA ARG A 35 11.18 8.81 -1.58
C ARG A 35 10.15 7.84 -2.17
N HIS A 36 10.43 7.27 -3.35
CA HIS A 36 9.55 6.27 -3.97
C HIS A 36 9.53 4.96 -3.17
N GLN A 37 10.69 4.49 -2.70
CA GLN A 37 10.79 3.29 -1.86
C GLN A 37 9.98 3.41 -0.58
N LYS A 38 9.98 4.60 0.05
CA LYS A 38 9.15 4.86 1.23
C LYS A 38 7.65 4.80 0.92
N GLY A 39 7.24 5.30 -0.24
CA GLY A 39 5.86 5.20 -0.72
C GLY A 39 5.43 3.75 -0.98
N HIS A 40 6.27 2.99 -1.69
CA HIS A 40 6.08 1.55 -1.93
C HIS A 40 5.94 0.77 -0.61
N ALA A 41 6.88 0.97 0.33
CA ALA A 41 6.85 0.29 1.61
C ALA A 41 5.58 0.60 2.44
N MET A 42 5.05 1.82 2.31
CA MET A 42 3.78 2.18 2.96
C MET A 42 2.59 1.45 2.33
N LEU A 43 2.56 1.32 0.99
CA LEU A 43 1.50 0.59 0.29
C LEU A 43 1.54 -0.92 0.60
N ASP A 44 2.73 -1.52 0.65
CA ASP A 44 2.91 -2.91 1.10
C ASP A 44 2.37 -3.12 2.52
N MET A 45 2.71 -2.19 3.43
CA MET A 45 2.25 -2.26 4.82
C MET A 45 0.71 -2.19 4.87
N ILE A 46 0.08 -1.34 4.06
CA ILE A 46 -1.37 -1.25 3.96
C ILE A 46 -1.96 -2.55 3.42
N ALA A 47 -1.40 -3.13 2.37
CA ALA A 47 -1.87 -4.41 1.81
C ALA A 47 -1.91 -5.53 2.86
N SER A 48 -0.83 -5.66 3.64
CA SER A 48 -0.74 -6.67 4.72
C SER A 48 -1.72 -6.40 5.87
N THR A 49 -1.90 -5.12 6.23
CA THR A 49 -2.77 -4.70 7.33
C THR A 49 -4.24 -4.89 6.99
N VAL A 50 -4.65 -4.55 5.76
CA VAL A 50 -6.04 -4.71 5.31
C VAL A 50 -6.45 -6.18 5.22
N THR A 51 -5.54 -7.07 4.80
CA THR A 51 -5.78 -8.53 4.85
C THR A 51 -6.04 -9.00 6.28
N SER A 52 -5.22 -8.53 7.22
CA SER A 52 -5.33 -8.86 8.64
C SER A 52 -6.63 -8.32 9.26
N LEU A 53 -7.07 -7.11 8.87
CA LEU A 53 -8.36 -6.54 9.24
C LEU A 53 -9.54 -7.34 8.67
N GLY A 54 -9.43 -7.84 7.43
CA GLY A 54 -10.43 -8.73 6.84
C GLY A 54 -10.61 -10.02 7.66
N LEU A 55 -9.49 -10.61 8.11
CA LEU A 55 -9.52 -11.76 9.02
C LEU A 55 -10.11 -11.41 10.39
N LEU A 56 -9.86 -10.22 10.94
CA LEU A 56 -10.54 -9.76 12.16
C LEU A 56 -12.06 -9.64 11.99
N GLY A 57 -12.52 -9.31 10.78
CA GLY A 57 -13.94 -9.28 10.42
C GLY A 57 -14.65 -10.64 10.58
N THR A 58 -13.91 -11.75 10.53
CA THR A 58 -14.47 -13.10 10.78
C THR A 58 -14.98 -13.23 12.21
N TYR A 59 -14.30 -12.62 13.18
CA TYR A 59 -14.73 -12.65 14.57
C TYR A 59 -16.07 -11.94 14.81
N ILE A 60 -16.41 -10.95 13.97
CA ILE A 60 -17.69 -10.25 14.02
C ILE A 60 -18.85 -11.20 13.67
N GLY A 61 -18.63 -12.17 12.78
CA GLY A 61 -19.61 -13.20 12.41
C GLY A 61 -19.57 -14.40 13.36
N LEU A 62 -18.39 -14.97 13.60
CA LEU A 62 -18.22 -16.23 14.35
C LEU A 62 -18.62 -16.12 15.83
N ILE A 63 -18.24 -15.04 16.52
CA ILE A 63 -18.54 -14.90 17.96
C ILE A 63 -20.06 -14.98 18.23
N PRO A 64 -20.92 -14.18 17.58
CA PRO A 64 -22.36 -14.26 17.83
C PRO A 64 -23.01 -15.57 17.33
N MET A 65 -22.44 -16.24 16.32
CA MET A 65 -22.91 -17.58 15.92
C MET A 65 -22.71 -18.60 17.04
N LEU A 66 -21.53 -18.60 17.65
CA LEU A 66 -21.20 -19.53 18.74
C LEU A 66 -22.04 -19.24 20.00
N VAL A 67 -22.43 -17.98 20.22
CA VAL A 67 -23.29 -17.59 21.34
C VAL A 67 -24.75 -17.99 21.12
N LYS A 68 -25.22 -18.07 19.87
CA LYS A 68 -26.63 -18.37 19.52
C LYS A 68 -26.74 -19.55 18.56
N LEU A 69 -26.14 -20.67 18.94
CA LEU A 69 -26.13 -21.91 18.16
C LEU A 69 -27.51 -22.55 18.03
N ASP A 70 -28.41 -22.23 18.96
CA ASP A 70 -29.72 -22.84 19.13
C ASP A 70 -30.74 -22.43 18.06
N ASP A 71 -30.48 -21.34 17.33
CA ASP A 71 -31.36 -20.81 16.27
C ASP A 71 -30.66 -20.81 14.89
N PRO A 72 -30.78 -21.91 14.12
CA PRO A 72 -30.11 -22.04 12.83
C PRO A 72 -30.58 -21.03 11.77
N THR A 73 -31.75 -20.41 11.94
CA THR A 73 -32.22 -19.37 11.00
C THR A 73 -31.37 -18.09 11.07
N LYS A 74 -30.70 -17.85 12.20
CA LYS A 74 -29.81 -16.69 12.41
C LYS A 74 -28.36 -16.93 11.99
N LEU A 75 -27.98 -18.18 11.71
CA LEU A 75 -26.60 -18.51 11.30
C LEU A 75 -26.28 -18.01 9.89
N GLY A 76 -27.22 -18.15 8.95
CA GLY A 76 -27.02 -17.76 7.54
C GLY A 76 -26.61 -16.29 7.36
N PRO A 77 -27.35 -15.32 7.93
CA PRO A 77 -26.99 -13.91 7.83
C PRO A 77 -25.63 -13.56 8.46
N LEU A 78 -25.27 -14.18 9.59
CA LEU A 78 -23.98 -13.95 10.24
C LEU A 78 -22.82 -14.48 9.40
N MET A 79 -23.01 -15.61 8.71
CA MET A 79 -21.97 -16.23 7.87
C MET A 79 -21.72 -15.39 6.63
N ALA A 80 -22.78 -14.82 6.05
CA ALA A 80 -22.65 -13.90 4.93
C ALA A 80 -21.80 -12.67 5.30
N ILE A 81 -21.99 -12.10 6.50
CA ILE A 81 -21.21 -10.93 6.95
C ILE A 81 -19.72 -11.28 7.07
N GLU A 82 -19.39 -12.41 7.71
CA GLU A 82 -18.00 -12.89 7.85
C GLU A 82 -17.29 -13.12 6.50
N LEU A 83 -17.99 -13.73 5.56
CA LEU A 83 -17.43 -14.01 4.23
C LEU A 83 -17.20 -12.72 3.43
N VAL A 84 -18.12 -11.76 3.56
CA VAL A 84 -18.03 -10.47 2.88
C VAL A 84 -16.89 -9.62 3.44
N THR A 85 -16.68 -9.60 4.77
CA THR A 85 -15.56 -8.87 5.37
C THR A 85 -14.20 -9.45 4.97
N SER A 86 -14.10 -10.79 4.93
CA SER A 86 -12.90 -11.49 4.44
C SER A 86 -12.63 -11.21 2.96
N PHE A 87 -13.69 -11.24 2.13
CA PHE A 87 -13.60 -10.93 0.71
C PHE A 87 -13.09 -9.50 0.48
N TYR A 88 -13.65 -8.50 1.19
CA TYR A 88 -13.20 -7.12 1.04
C TYR A 88 -11.74 -6.94 1.48
N GLY A 89 -11.32 -7.55 2.59
CA GLY A 89 -9.92 -7.52 3.03
C GLY A 89 -8.97 -8.06 1.97
N ALA A 90 -9.28 -9.23 1.40
CA ALA A 90 -8.48 -9.84 0.33
C ALA A 90 -8.52 -9.04 -0.97
N PHE A 91 -9.68 -8.49 -1.34
CA PHE A 91 -9.85 -7.69 -2.55
C PHE A 91 -8.98 -6.43 -2.50
N PHE A 92 -9.07 -5.66 -1.43
CA PHE A 92 -8.26 -4.45 -1.28
C PHE A 92 -6.76 -4.79 -1.26
N ALA A 93 -6.35 -5.84 -0.56
CA ALA A 93 -4.95 -6.23 -0.48
C ALA A 93 -4.38 -6.66 -1.83
N TYR A 94 -5.03 -7.61 -2.53
CA TYR A 94 -4.45 -8.24 -3.72
C TYR A 94 -4.82 -7.57 -5.03
N VAL A 95 -5.98 -6.93 -5.13
CA VAL A 95 -6.43 -6.29 -6.38
C VAL A 95 -6.02 -4.82 -6.44
N ILE A 96 -5.92 -4.15 -5.30
CA ILE A 96 -5.68 -2.70 -5.26
C ILE A 96 -4.28 -2.37 -4.75
N PHE A 97 -3.93 -2.79 -3.52
CA PHE A 97 -2.70 -2.32 -2.88
C PHE A 97 -1.44 -3.05 -3.36
N SER A 98 -1.46 -4.38 -3.48
CA SER A 98 -0.31 -5.17 -3.94
C SER A 98 0.18 -4.88 -5.37
N PRO A 99 -0.68 -4.54 -6.36
CA PRO A 99 -0.19 -4.10 -7.67
C PRO A 99 0.19 -2.62 -7.72
N MET A 100 -0.18 -1.84 -6.70
CA MET A 100 0.10 -0.39 -6.61
C MET A 100 1.38 -0.09 -5.83
N SER A 101 1.71 -0.94 -4.84
CA SER A 101 3.03 -1.00 -4.20
C SER A 101 4.07 -1.37 -5.25
#